data_AF-A0A497L8E2-F1
#
_entry.id   AF-A0A497L8E2-F1
#
_cell.length_a   1.000
_cell.length_b   1.000
_cell.length_c   1.000
_cell.angle_alpha   90.00
_cell.angle_beta   90.00
_cell.angle_gamma   90.00
#
_symmetry.space_group_name_H-M   'P 1'
#
loop_
_entity.id
_entity.type
_entity.pdbx_description
1 polymer ?
#
loop_
_entity_poly.entity_id
_entity_poly.type
_entity_poly.pdbx_seq_one_letter_code
_entity_poly.pdbx_strand_id
1 'polypeptide(L)'
;MELMAKAGRSIHRDKLRKMDITAQKVVQAEAAAKLAKAIEEAEGHVIVDTHMVVKTGVGYLPGLPKHVLDALKPDLLVLIEADPEEIAARRAKDLAAGERIRDERRVEELKEELAFSRMVASACSVLTGAPVAIVKNPTGGLEEAARQLLKLIKGE
;
A
#
# COMPACT_ATOMS: atom_id res chain seq x y z
N MET A 1 -6.53 0.51 12.15
CA MET A 1 -6.41 0.37 13.62
C MET A 1 -7.64 0.92 14.33
N GLU A 2 -8.03 2.17 14.09
CA GLU A 2 -9.22 2.77 14.70
C GLU A 2 -10.53 1.99 14.45
N LEU A 3 -10.76 1.51 13.23
CA LEU A 3 -11.94 0.68 12.88
C LEU A 3 -11.97 -0.66 13.64
N MET A 4 -10.83 -1.32 13.77
CA MET A 4 -10.71 -2.60 14.50
C MET A 4 -10.82 -2.42 16.01
N ALA A 5 -10.27 -1.33 16.55
CA ALA A 5 -10.43 -0.97 17.96
C ALA A 5 -11.90 -0.68 18.30
N LYS A 6 -12.62 0.05 17.42
CA LYS A 6 -14.06 0.29 17.55
C LYS A 6 -14.90 -0.99 17.43
N ALA A 7 -14.45 -1.97 16.65
CA ALA A 7 -15.07 -3.30 16.55
C ALA A 7 -14.68 -4.28 17.68
N GLY A 8 -14.00 -3.82 18.73
CA GLY A 8 -13.60 -4.65 19.88
C GLY A 8 -12.46 -5.64 19.59
N ARG A 9 -11.76 -5.51 18.46
CA ARG A 9 -10.66 -6.39 18.05
C ARG A 9 -9.32 -5.71 18.33
N SER A 10 -8.73 -6.02 19.48
CA SER A 10 -7.34 -5.65 19.82
C SER A 10 -6.37 -6.54 19.04
N ILE A 11 -6.08 -6.17 17.80
CA ILE A 11 -5.15 -6.90 16.91
C ILE A 11 -4.00 -5.96 16.55
N HIS A 12 -2.76 -6.42 16.76
CA HIS A 12 -1.55 -5.73 16.32
C HIS A 12 -1.59 -5.52 14.80
N ARG A 13 -1.20 -4.33 14.30
CA ARG A 13 -1.29 -3.94 12.87
C ARG A 13 -0.81 -5.04 11.92
N ASP A 14 0.33 -5.65 12.23
CA ASP A 14 0.96 -6.67 11.38
C ASP A 14 0.20 -8.01 11.36
N LYS A 15 -0.59 -8.29 12.41
CA LYS A 15 -1.45 -9.49 12.48
C LYS A 15 -2.70 -9.39 11.60
N LEU A 16 -3.08 -8.20 11.13
CA LEU A 16 -4.23 -8.02 10.23
C LEU A 16 -4.08 -8.80 8.93
N ARG A 17 -2.85 -8.93 8.42
CA ARG A 17 -2.54 -9.69 7.19
C ARG A 17 -2.75 -11.20 7.33
N LYS A 18 -2.79 -11.69 8.57
CA LYS A 18 -2.97 -13.11 8.92
C LYS A 18 -4.44 -13.44 9.26
N MET A 19 -5.35 -12.46 9.19
CA MET A 19 -6.78 -12.71 9.36
C MET A 19 -7.37 -13.45 8.16
N ASP A 20 -8.53 -14.08 8.36
CA ASP A 20 -9.29 -14.67 7.26
C ASP A 20 -9.57 -13.65 6.15
N ILE A 21 -9.51 -14.09 4.89
CA ILE A 21 -9.66 -13.23 3.71
C ILE A 21 -11.02 -12.55 3.70
N THR A 22 -12.08 -13.24 4.12
CA THR A 22 -13.43 -12.68 4.16
C THR A 22 -13.48 -11.50 5.12
N ALA A 23 -12.87 -11.67 6.30
CA ALA A 23 -12.76 -10.59 7.28
C ALA A 23 -11.91 -9.43 6.72
N GLN A 24 -10.79 -9.70 6.04
CA GLN A 24 -9.98 -8.65 5.42
C GLN A 24 -10.77 -7.84 4.37
N LYS A 25 -11.59 -8.49 3.55
CA LYS A 25 -12.44 -7.82 2.54
C LYS A 25 -13.49 -6.91 3.17
N VAL A 26 -14.15 -7.35 4.24
CA VAL A 26 -15.14 -6.52 4.96
C VAL A 26 -14.46 -5.26 5.52
N VAL A 27 -13.30 -5.43 6.14
CA VAL A 27 -12.54 -4.30 6.69
C VAL A 27 -12.05 -3.34 5.61
N GLN A 28 -11.63 -3.86 4.44
CA GLN A 28 -11.29 -3.04 3.29
C GLN A 28 -12.48 -2.20 2.81
N ALA A 29 -13.67 -2.80 2.69
CA ALA A 29 -14.87 -2.10 2.25
C ALA A 29 -15.30 -1.00 3.23
N GLU A 30 -15.27 -1.29 4.55
CA GLU A 30 -15.57 -0.30 5.59
C GLU A 30 -14.55 0.86 5.60
N ALA A 31 -13.26 0.54 5.44
CA ALA A 31 -12.21 1.54 5.35
C ALA A 31 -12.38 2.41 4.11
N ALA A 32 -12.70 1.82 2.95
CA ALA A 32 -12.94 2.54 1.71
C ALA A 32 -14.14 3.49 1.84
N ALA A 33 -15.24 3.05 2.45
CA ALA A 33 -16.41 3.90 2.68
C ALA A 33 -16.10 5.09 3.61
N LYS A 34 -15.29 4.88 4.67
CA LYS A 34 -14.86 5.97 5.56
C LYS A 34 -13.94 6.95 4.84
N LEU A 35 -12.99 6.45 4.05
CA LEU A 35 -12.06 7.27 3.28
C LEU A 35 -12.78 8.06 2.18
N ALA A 36 -13.77 7.48 1.50
CA ALA A 36 -14.55 8.18 0.48
C ALA A 36 -15.22 9.44 1.05
N LYS A 37 -15.82 9.37 2.24
CA LYS A 37 -16.38 10.56 2.92
C LYS A 37 -15.32 11.60 3.23
N ALA A 38 -14.17 11.17 3.76
CA ALA A 38 -13.07 12.08 4.05
C ALA A 38 -12.49 12.74 2.78
N ILE A 39 -12.53 12.04 1.63
CA ILE A 39 -12.12 12.58 0.33
C ILE A 39 -13.11 13.63 -0.17
N GLU A 40 -14.42 13.38 -0.03
CA GLU A 40 -15.47 14.35 -0.40
C GLU A 40 -15.41 15.64 0.43
N GLU A 41 -15.03 15.54 1.70
CA GLU A 41 -14.92 16.66 2.63
C GLU A 41 -13.57 17.39 2.58
N ALA A 42 -12.56 16.82 1.92
CA ALA A 42 -11.21 17.37 1.94
C ALA A 42 -11.05 18.57 1.00
N GLU A 43 -10.43 19.64 1.50
CA GLU A 43 -9.91 20.72 0.68
C GLU A 43 -8.49 20.38 0.20
N GLY A 44 -8.33 20.04 -1.08
CA GLY A 44 -7.03 19.77 -1.72
C GLY A 44 -6.75 18.29 -2.02
N HIS A 45 -5.46 17.94 -2.13
CA HIS A 45 -5.05 16.58 -2.48
C HIS A 45 -5.13 15.63 -1.28
N VAL A 46 -5.78 14.48 -1.47
CA VAL A 46 -5.80 13.40 -0.48
C VAL A 46 -4.82 12.31 -0.87
N ILE A 47 -3.89 12.00 0.04
CA ILE A 47 -2.91 10.92 -0.15
C ILE A 47 -3.33 9.72 0.69
N VAL A 48 -3.58 8.59 0.03
CA VAL A 48 -3.91 7.32 0.68
C VAL A 48 -2.68 6.42 0.70
N ASP A 49 -2.03 6.29 1.86
CA ASP A 49 -0.97 5.29 2.07
C ASP A 49 -1.58 3.90 2.19
N THR A 50 -1.37 3.08 1.16
CA THR A 50 -1.88 1.71 1.09
C THR A 50 -0.90 0.80 0.36
N HIS A 51 -1.14 -0.49 0.43
CA HIS A 51 -0.41 -1.48 -0.35
C HIS A 51 -1.17 -1.80 -1.63
N MET A 52 -0.47 -1.88 -2.75
CA MET A 52 -1.09 -2.37 -3.99
C MET A 52 -1.50 -3.85 -3.86
N VAL A 53 -0.64 -4.65 -3.23
CA VAL A 53 -0.91 -6.04 -2.86
C VAL A 53 -0.36 -6.35 -1.48
N VAL A 54 -1.03 -7.26 -0.79
CA VAL A 54 -0.59 -7.80 0.49
C VAL A 54 -0.39 -9.30 0.31
N LYS A 55 0.85 -9.79 0.47
CA LYS A 55 1.09 -11.24 0.53
C LYS A 55 0.44 -11.81 1.79
N THR A 56 -0.37 -12.83 1.60
CA THR A 56 -1.08 -13.60 2.63
C THR A 56 -0.62 -15.06 2.59
N GLY A 57 -1.12 -15.90 3.51
CA GLY A 57 -0.79 -17.32 3.53
C GLY A 57 -1.25 -18.13 2.30
N VAL A 58 -2.17 -17.59 1.49
CA VAL A 58 -2.73 -18.28 0.31
C VAL A 58 -2.42 -17.58 -1.02
N GLY A 59 -1.59 -16.53 -1.01
CA GLY A 59 -1.24 -15.74 -2.19
C GLY A 59 -1.32 -14.23 -1.97
N TYR A 60 -1.39 -13.46 -3.06
CA TYR A 60 -1.43 -12.00 -3.01
C TYR A 60 -2.88 -11.49 -3.00
N LEU A 61 -3.26 -10.78 -1.93
CA LEU A 61 -4.54 -10.10 -1.84
C LEU A 61 -4.39 -8.66 -2.39
N PRO A 62 -5.20 -8.25 -3.39
CA PRO A 62 -5.20 -6.87 -3.86
C PRO A 62 -5.62 -5.90 -2.75
N GLY A 63 -4.90 -4.79 -2.60
CA GLY A 63 -5.27 -3.73 -1.67
C GLY A 63 -6.31 -2.76 -2.25
N LEU A 64 -6.42 -2.70 -3.58
CA LEU A 64 -7.37 -1.86 -4.31
C LEU A 64 -8.26 -2.71 -5.24
N PRO A 65 -9.09 -3.62 -4.70
CA PRO A 65 -10.08 -4.33 -5.51
C PRO A 65 -11.14 -3.36 -6.05
N LYS A 66 -11.91 -3.78 -7.07
CA LYS A 66 -12.88 -2.93 -7.79
C LYS A 66 -13.76 -2.09 -6.86
N HIS A 67 -14.36 -2.68 -5.83
CA HIS A 67 -15.25 -1.94 -4.91
C HIS A 67 -14.54 -0.83 -4.13
N VAL A 68 -13.23 -0.98 -3.85
CA VAL A 68 -12.41 0.07 -3.24
C VAL A 68 -12.08 1.14 -4.26
N LEU A 69 -11.71 0.75 -5.49
CA LEU A 69 -11.45 1.71 -6.57
C LEU A 69 -12.68 2.55 -6.90
N ASP A 70 -13.87 1.94 -6.97
CA ASP A 70 -15.14 2.64 -7.24
C ASP A 70 -15.46 3.68 -6.15
N ALA A 71 -15.07 3.40 -4.90
CA ALA A 71 -15.27 4.29 -3.76
C ALA A 71 -14.24 5.42 -3.69
N LEU A 72 -12.95 5.11 -3.93
CA LEU A 72 -11.86 6.08 -3.78
C LEU A 72 -11.60 6.93 -5.02
N LYS A 73 -11.94 6.42 -6.22
CA LYS A 73 -11.75 7.09 -7.53
C LYS A 73 -10.40 7.82 -7.65
N PRO A 74 -9.26 7.10 -7.56
CA PRO A 74 -7.95 7.74 -7.53
C PRO A 74 -7.64 8.44 -8.86
N ASP A 75 -7.03 9.63 -8.78
CA ASP A 75 -6.51 10.35 -9.96
C ASP A 75 -5.09 9.92 -10.36
N LEU A 76 -4.33 9.35 -9.42
CA LEU A 76 -2.95 8.94 -9.61
C LEU A 76 -2.62 7.74 -8.72
N LEU A 77 -1.96 6.73 -9.29
CA LEU A 77 -1.43 5.58 -8.56
C LEU A 77 0.09 5.68 -8.51
N VAL A 78 0.68 5.78 -7.31
CA VAL A 78 2.13 5.87 -7.15
C VAL A 78 2.69 4.63 -6.48
N LEU A 79 3.66 3.98 -7.14
CA LEU A 79 4.45 2.89 -6.57
C LEU A 79 5.78 3.43 -6.08
N ILE A 80 5.99 3.42 -4.75
CA ILE A 80 7.29 3.72 -4.15
C ILE A 80 8.11 2.44 -4.11
N GLU A 81 9.24 2.42 -4.82
CA GLU A 81 10.07 1.23 -4.98
C GLU A 81 11.53 1.47 -4.65
N ALA A 82 12.22 0.44 -4.19
CA ALA A 82 13.68 0.39 -4.05
C ALA A 82 14.18 -0.97 -4.54
N ASP A 83 15.50 -1.15 -4.64
CA ASP A 83 16.04 -2.45 -5.03
C ASP A 83 15.71 -3.52 -3.98
N PRO A 84 15.36 -4.75 -4.39
CA PRO A 84 15.00 -5.83 -3.47
C PRO A 84 16.02 -6.05 -2.34
N GLU A 85 17.30 -5.95 -2.66
CA GLU A 85 18.43 -6.08 -1.74
C GLU A 85 18.44 -4.96 -0.69
N GLU A 86 18.17 -3.72 -1.11
CA GLU A 86 18.05 -2.60 -0.18
C GLU A 86 16.82 -2.75 0.72
N ILE A 87 15.70 -3.22 0.17
CA ILE A 87 14.49 -3.48 0.95
C ILE A 87 14.77 -4.55 2.01
N ALA A 88 15.44 -5.64 1.64
CA ALA A 88 15.83 -6.70 2.56
C ALA A 88 16.73 -6.16 3.68
N ALA A 89 17.76 -5.39 3.33
CA ALA A 89 18.67 -4.78 4.29
C ALA A 89 17.96 -3.83 5.27
N ARG A 90 17.03 -3.00 4.79
CA ARG A 90 16.20 -2.12 5.64
C ARG A 90 15.31 -2.94 6.58
N ARG A 91 14.65 -3.98 6.08
CA ARG A 91 13.79 -4.85 6.91
C ARG A 91 14.56 -5.56 8.02
N ALA A 92 15.79 -6.01 7.75
CA ALA A 92 16.65 -6.62 8.76
C ALA A 92 17.01 -5.61 9.87
N LYS A 93 17.30 -4.35 9.51
CA LYS A 93 17.53 -3.27 10.47
C LYS A 93 16.28 -2.95 11.31
N ASP A 94 15.11 -2.82 10.68
CA ASP A 94 13.83 -2.59 11.38
C ASP A 94 13.53 -3.70 12.40
N LEU A 95 13.78 -4.96 12.03
CA LEU A 95 13.57 -6.13 12.89
C LEU A 95 14.54 -6.10 14.08
N ALA A 96 15.82 -5.80 13.83
CA ALA A 96 16.83 -5.66 14.87
C ALA A 96 16.53 -4.50 15.84
N ALA A 97 15.89 -3.43 15.35
CA ALA A 97 15.46 -2.29 16.15
C ALA A 97 14.14 -2.53 16.92
N GLY A 98 13.43 -3.64 16.67
CA GLY A 98 12.15 -3.96 17.32
C GLY A 98 10.96 -3.11 16.86
N GLU A 99 11.11 -2.32 15.79
CA GLU A 99 10.08 -1.39 15.32
C GLU A 99 8.94 -2.09 14.56
N ARG A 100 9.21 -3.30 14.02
CA ARG A 100 8.26 -4.08 13.21
C ARG A 100 8.44 -5.58 13.36
N ILE A 101 7.34 -6.33 13.30
CA ILE A 101 7.35 -7.80 13.20
C ILE A 101 7.13 -8.16 11.73
N ARG A 102 8.22 -8.41 11.01
CA ARG A 102 8.18 -8.82 9.59
C ARG A 102 8.82 -10.19 9.44
N ASP A 103 8.18 -11.06 8.67
CA ASP A 103 8.79 -12.33 8.28
C ASP A 103 10.00 -12.03 7.39
N GLU A 104 11.13 -12.71 7.63
CA GLU A 104 12.28 -12.67 6.73
C GLU A 104 11.83 -13.13 5.35
N ARG A 105 11.82 -12.22 4.38
CA ARG A 105 11.58 -12.55 2.98
C ARG A 105 12.90 -12.64 2.26
N ARG A 106 13.05 -13.70 1.48
CA ARG A 106 14.15 -13.80 0.52
C ARG A 106 14.04 -12.68 -0.51
N VAL A 107 15.17 -12.24 -1.03
CA VAL A 107 15.27 -11.17 -2.03
C VAL A 107 14.39 -11.48 -3.25
N GLU A 108 14.32 -12.75 -3.64
CA GLU A 108 13.49 -13.25 -4.74
C GLU A 108 12.01 -13.00 -4.49
N GLU A 109 11.52 -13.18 -3.26
CA GLU A 109 10.11 -12.93 -2.93
C GLU A 109 9.77 -11.44 -2.95
N LEU A 110 10.73 -10.57 -2.61
CA LEU A 110 10.57 -9.12 -2.72
C LEU A 110 10.49 -8.70 -4.19
N LYS A 111 11.33 -9.31 -5.03
CA LYS A 111 11.33 -9.09 -6.48
C LYS A 111 10.00 -9.51 -7.10
N GLU A 112 9.47 -10.67 -6.68
CA GLU A 112 8.14 -11.14 -7.09
C GLU A 112 7.02 -10.21 -6.62
N GLU A 113 7.06 -9.78 -5.34
CA GLU A 113 6.06 -8.86 -4.78
C GLU A 113 6.05 -7.50 -5.50
N LEU A 114 7.22 -6.95 -5.84
CA LEU A 114 7.32 -5.72 -6.62
C LEU A 114 6.76 -5.91 -8.04
N ALA A 115 7.12 -7.00 -8.71
CA ALA A 115 6.61 -7.30 -10.05
C ALA A 115 5.08 -7.44 -10.04
N PHE A 116 4.53 -8.20 -9.09
CA PHE A 116 3.09 -8.40 -8.96
C PHE A 116 2.37 -7.09 -8.59
N SER A 117 2.98 -6.24 -7.75
CA SER A 117 2.46 -4.91 -7.45
C SER A 117 2.33 -4.04 -8.71
N ARG A 118 3.33 -4.04 -9.60
CA ARG A 118 3.26 -3.31 -10.88
C ARG A 118 2.14 -3.81 -11.77
N MET A 119 1.94 -5.12 -11.85
CA MET A 119 0.85 -5.72 -12.64
C MET A 119 -0.52 -5.31 -12.10
N VAL A 120 -0.72 -5.38 -10.78
CA VAL A 120 -1.98 -4.98 -10.16
C VAL A 120 -2.22 -3.48 -10.29
N ALA A 121 -1.19 -2.64 -10.16
CA ALA A 121 -1.30 -1.20 -10.42
C ALA A 121 -1.72 -0.91 -11.86
N SER A 122 -1.14 -1.62 -12.83
CA SER A 122 -1.54 -1.51 -14.24
C SER A 122 -3.00 -1.92 -14.45
N ALA A 123 -3.46 -3.00 -13.80
CA ALA A 123 -4.87 -3.39 -13.85
C ALA A 123 -5.79 -2.33 -13.23
N CYS A 124 -5.41 -1.74 -12.09
CA CYS A 124 -6.16 -0.65 -11.47
C CYS A 124 -6.25 0.57 -12.40
N SER A 125 -5.14 0.93 -13.05
CA SER A 125 -5.07 2.01 -14.03
C SER A 125 -6.00 1.79 -15.21
N VAL A 126 -6.07 0.57 -15.75
CA VAL A 126 -7.03 0.21 -16.81
C VAL A 126 -8.48 0.38 -16.33
N LEU A 127 -8.77 0.03 -15.07
CA LEU A 127 -10.13 0.10 -14.53
C LEU A 127 -10.58 1.52 -14.20
N THR A 128 -9.67 2.41 -13.80
CA THR A 128 -10.02 3.77 -13.34
C THR A 128 -9.65 4.88 -14.33
N GLY A 129 -8.76 4.60 -15.28
CA GLY A 129 -8.13 5.61 -16.13
C GLY A 129 -7.00 6.39 -15.45
N ALA A 130 -6.69 6.11 -14.17
CA ALA A 130 -5.64 6.80 -13.44
C ALA A 130 -4.24 6.37 -13.91
N PRO A 131 -3.32 7.28 -14.22
CA PRO A 131 -1.94 6.92 -14.55
C PRO A 131 -1.23 6.22 -13.37
N VAL A 132 -0.25 5.38 -13.70
CA VAL A 132 0.67 4.77 -12.73
C VAL A 132 2.04 5.43 -12.86
N ALA A 133 2.55 5.96 -11.75
CA ALA A 133 3.92 6.44 -11.65
C ALA A 133 4.74 5.54 -10.71
N ILE A 134 6.02 5.36 -11.03
CA ILE A 134 6.97 4.66 -10.16
C ILE A 134 7.99 5.69 -9.67
N VAL A 135 8.08 5.84 -8.36
CA VAL A 135 9.09 6.70 -7.71
C VAL A 135 10.11 5.81 -7.02
N LYS A 136 11.38 5.97 -7.37
CA LYS A 136 12.47 5.22 -6.76
C LYS A 136 12.91 5.89 -5.45
N ASN A 137 13.07 5.09 -4.41
CA ASN A 137 13.52 5.51 -3.08
C ASN A 137 14.76 4.70 -2.66
N PRO A 138 15.92 4.89 -3.33
CA PRO A 138 17.16 4.20 -3.00
C PRO A 138 17.68 4.61 -1.62
N THR A 139 18.66 3.89 -1.09
CA THR A 139 19.19 4.17 0.26
C THR A 139 19.80 5.57 0.29
N GLY A 140 19.34 6.42 1.23
CA GLY A 140 19.73 7.83 1.28
C GLY A 140 18.98 8.75 0.30
N GLY A 141 18.09 8.22 -0.53
CA GLY A 141 17.34 8.95 -1.55
C GLY A 141 15.98 9.51 -1.11
N LEU A 142 15.70 9.57 0.20
CA LEU A 142 14.37 9.94 0.74
C LEU A 142 13.91 11.31 0.23
N GLU A 143 14.80 12.30 0.27
CA GLU A 143 14.46 13.67 -0.11
C GLU A 143 14.18 13.79 -1.60
N GLU A 144 14.96 13.12 -2.44
CA GLU A 144 14.75 13.10 -3.89
C GLU A 144 13.44 12.38 -4.24
N ALA A 145 13.16 11.23 -3.62
CA ALA A 145 11.90 10.52 -3.80
C ALA A 145 10.69 11.38 -3.40
N ALA A 146 10.79 12.13 -2.29
CA ALA A 146 9.76 13.05 -1.85
C ALA A 146 9.55 14.22 -2.83
N ARG A 147 10.64 14.78 -3.38
CA ARG A 147 10.58 15.85 -4.40
C ARG A 147 9.92 15.35 -5.69
N GLN A 148 10.26 14.15 -6.15
CA GLN A 148 9.64 13.53 -7.32
C GLN A 148 8.15 13.29 -7.11
N LEU A 149 7.77 12.74 -5.95
CA LEU A 149 6.36 12.56 -5.60
C LEU A 149 5.60 13.89 -5.58
N LEU A 150 6.19 14.95 -5.02
CA LEU A 150 5.57 16.27 -4.97
C LEU A 150 5.33 16.85 -6.37
N LYS A 151 6.30 16.70 -7.30
CA LYS A 151 6.13 17.13 -8.69
C LYS A 151 4.96 16.42 -9.37
N LEU A 152 4.86 15.10 -9.19
CA LEU A 152 3.75 14.30 -9.72
C LEU A 152 2.40 14.78 -9.21
N ILE A 153 2.29 15.07 -7.90
CA ILE A 153 1.03 15.57 -7.31
C ILE A 153 0.66 16.95 -7.88
N LYS A 154 1.65 17.79 -8.19
CA LYS A 154 1.43 19.10 -8.80
C LYS A 154 1.18 19.07 -10.31
N GLY A 155 1.39 17.92 -10.97
CA GLY A 155 1.32 17.81 -12.43
C GLY A 155 2.47 18.47 -13.18
N GLU A 156 3.65 18.55 -12.55
CA GLU A 156 4.90 19.10 -13.10
C GLU A 156 5.77 18.03 -13.80
#